data_AF-A0A2A6C3E8-F1
#
_entry.id   AF-A0A2A6C3E8-F1
#
_cell.length_a   1.000
_cell.length_b   1.000
_cell.length_c   1.000
_cell.angle_alpha   90.00
_cell.angle_beta   90.00
_cell.angle_gamma   90.00
#
_symmetry.space_group_name_H-M   'P 1'
#
loop_
_entity.id
_entity.type
_entity.pdbx_description
1 polymer ?
#
loop_
_entity_poly.entity_id
_entity_poly.type
_entity_poly.pdbx_seq_one_letter_code
_entity_poly.pdbx_strand_id
1 'polypeptide(L)'
;MIGQIIPVINYTLNGNDVATVDRYLNEDSHNLAWIRSCGSYYMEKRSAGILLQIILVIFVLIFGCLVGLIVFVHMFYVLHKDSANRSPQRIRSIQRSLIALFLQLAVPFTLFVVPAVIIFIGLLFQDLMSFEFMLGIFLILPWHSVGHNLMLLSITRVYRNRIVMFIKKIFKPRLVCLNDMAFHIYFL
;
A
#
# COMPACT_ATOMS: atom_id res chain seq x y z
N MET A 1 -25.46 -22.11 26.14
CA MET A 1 -23.99 -21.98 26.17
C MET A 1 -23.41 -23.37 25.93
N ILE A 2 -23.25 -23.75 24.67
CA ILE A 2 -22.72 -25.06 24.22
C ILE A 2 -21.88 -24.79 22.98
N GLY A 3 -20.63 -25.25 22.99
CA GLY A 3 -19.90 -25.73 21.82
C GLY A 3 -19.19 -24.71 20.92
N GLN A 4 -17.91 -24.46 21.22
CA GLN A 4 -16.88 -24.20 20.21
C GLN A 4 -16.89 -25.31 19.14
N ILE A 5 -16.64 -24.93 17.88
CA ILE A 5 -15.50 -25.35 17.04
C ILE A 5 -15.41 -24.28 15.94
N ILE A 6 -14.39 -23.42 15.99
CA ILE A 6 -13.95 -22.69 14.80
C ILE A 6 -12.76 -23.48 14.28
N PRO A 7 -12.90 -24.26 13.20
CA PRO A 7 -11.79 -25.00 12.63
C PRO A 7 -11.05 -24.02 11.71
N VAL A 8 -10.05 -23.33 12.24
CA VAL A 8 -9.25 -22.41 11.45
C VAL A 8 -7.78 -22.79 11.60
N ILE A 9 -7.30 -23.29 10.46
CA ILE A 9 -5.92 -23.49 10.01
C ILE A 9 -5.36 -24.90 10.20
N ASN A 10 -5.35 -25.60 9.07
CA ASN A 10 -4.53 -26.75 8.71
C ASN A 10 -3.18 -26.76 9.47
N TYR A 11 -3.07 -27.66 10.43
CA TYR A 11 -1.80 -28.32 10.70
C TYR A 11 -1.55 -29.31 9.56
N THR A 12 -1.18 -28.82 8.38
CA THR A 12 -0.44 -29.67 7.43
C THR A 12 0.94 -29.88 8.04
N LEU A 13 1.01 -30.91 8.90
CA LEU A 13 2.22 -31.54 9.38
C LEU A 13 3.00 -32.06 8.17
N ASN A 14 3.74 -31.15 7.51
CA ASN A 14 4.84 -31.55 6.65
C ASN A 14 6.05 -31.81 7.55
N GLY A 15 6.05 -32.98 8.18
CA GLY A 15 7.24 -33.69 8.68
C GLY A 15 8.08 -33.13 9.83
N ASN A 16 7.96 -31.85 10.21
CA ASN A 16 8.82 -31.27 11.23
C ASN A 16 8.15 -31.26 12.62
N ASP A 17 8.66 -32.10 13.51
CA ASP A 17 8.46 -32.03 14.97
C ASP A 17 8.69 -30.58 15.47
N VAL A 18 7.83 -30.08 16.36
CA VAL A 18 7.93 -28.77 17.02
C VAL A 18 9.34 -28.53 17.58
N ALA A 19 9.95 -29.55 18.17
CA ALA A 19 11.32 -29.47 18.71
C ALA A 19 12.36 -29.20 17.62
N THR A 20 12.16 -29.70 16.39
CA THR A 20 13.05 -29.42 15.25
C THR A 20 12.94 -27.96 14.83
N VAL A 21 11.72 -27.42 14.76
CA VAL A 21 11.51 -26.01 14.43
C VAL A 21 12.05 -25.10 15.54
N ASP A 22 11.85 -25.47 16.79
CA ASP A 22 12.39 -24.75 17.95
C ASP A 22 13.92 -24.75 17.98
N ARG A 23 14.54 -25.87 17.60
CA ARG A 23 15.99 -25.93 17.44
C ARG A 23 16.46 -24.95 16.36
N TYR A 24 15.83 -24.94 15.18
CA TYR A 24 16.20 -23.98 14.14
C TYR A 24 16.03 -22.52 14.58
N LEU A 25 14.96 -22.20 15.31
CA LEU A 25 14.75 -20.87 15.88
C LEU A 25 15.83 -20.46 16.89
N ASN A 26 16.31 -21.40 17.70
CA ASN A 26 17.33 -21.15 18.71
C ASN A 26 18.75 -21.09 18.12
N GLU A 27 18.99 -21.83 17.03
CA GLU A 27 20.27 -21.85 16.31
C GLU A 27 20.42 -20.68 15.30
N ASP A 28 19.33 -19.99 14.97
CA ASP A 28 19.36 -18.87 14.02
C ASP A 28 20.10 -17.65 14.58
N SER A 29 21.01 -17.09 13.79
CA SER A 29 21.84 -15.94 14.17
C SER A 29 21.06 -14.65 14.41
N HIS A 30 19.82 -14.55 13.92
CA HIS A 30 19.00 -13.35 14.00
C HIS A 30 18.09 -13.31 15.25
N ASN A 31 18.25 -14.27 16.18
CA ASN A 31 17.48 -14.35 17.43
C ASN A 31 15.96 -14.23 17.19
N LEU A 32 15.44 -15.08 16.30
CA LEU A 32 14.03 -15.10 15.91
C LEU A 32 13.10 -15.69 16.97
N ALA A 33 13.60 -15.99 18.18
CA ALA A 33 12.85 -16.59 19.26
C ALA A 33 11.63 -15.75 19.71
N TRP A 34 11.65 -14.43 19.49
CA TRP A 34 10.54 -13.55 19.81
C TRP A 34 9.26 -13.90 19.05
N ILE A 35 9.34 -14.51 17.86
CA ILE A 35 8.19 -14.90 17.04
C ILE A 35 7.28 -15.87 17.79
N ARG A 36 7.82 -16.66 18.74
CA ARG A 36 7.02 -17.56 19.60
C ARG A 36 5.94 -16.82 20.38
N SER A 37 6.19 -15.57 20.75
CA SER A 37 5.23 -14.74 21.50
C SER A 37 4.07 -14.24 20.63
N CYS A 38 4.22 -14.27 19.31
CA CYS A 38 3.23 -13.75 18.35
C CYS A 38 2.15 -14.78 17.97
N GLY A 39 2.26 -16.03 18.42
CA GLY A 39 1.30 -17.11 18.16
C GLY A 39 1.85 -18.21 17.25
N SER A 40 0.96 -18.86 16.49
CA SER A 40 1.34 -19.96 15.58
C SER A 40 2.23 -19.46 14.44
N TYR A 41 3.35 -20.13 14.21
CA TYR A 41 4.29 -19.82 13.13
C TYR A 41 4.50 -21.02 12.20
N TYR A 42 4.90 -20.73 10.97
CA TYR A 42 5.20 -21.73 9.95
C TYR A 42 6.60 -21.48 9.40
N MET A 43 7.41 -22.54 9.37
CA MET A 43 8.74 -22.52 8.77
C MET A 43 8.82 -23.61 7.71
N GLU A 44 9.17 -23.20 6.50
CA GLU A 44 9.39 -24.12 5.40
C GLU A 44 10.78 -23.88 4.80
N LYS A 45 11.51 -24.97 4.56
CA LYS A 45 12.79 -24.90 3.86
C LYS A 45 12.53 -24.46 2.43
N ARG A 46 13.34 -23.53 1.91
CA ARG A 46 13.26 -23.09 0.51
C ARG A 46 13.34 -24.31 -0.41
N SER A 47 12.24 -24.58 -1.11
CA SER A 47 12.14 -25.63 -2.12
C SER A 47 12.13 -25.00 -3.52
N ALA A 48 12.45 -25.78 -4.55
CA ALA A 48 12.40 -25.31 -5.92
C ALA A 48 10.99 -24.81 -6.32
N GLY A 49 9.94 -25.42 -5.73
CA GLY A 49 8.55 -24.99 -5.93
C GLY A 49 8.27 -23.59 -5.39
N ILE A 50 8.71 -23.29 -4.16
CA ILE A 50 8.55 -21.96 -3.55
C ILE A 50 9.31 -20.91 -4.37
N LEU A 51 10.54 -21.21 -4.78
CA LEU A 51 11.34 -20.30 -5.61
C LEU A 51 10.66 -20.01 -6.95
N LEU A 52 10.12 -21.03 -7.61
CA LEU A 52 9.36 -20.87 -8.85
C LEU A 52 8.12 -19.99 -8.65
N GLN A 53 7.38 -20.18 -7.56
CA GLN A 53 6.22 -19.34 -7.22
C GLN A 53 6.62 -17.88 -6.99
N ILE A 54 7.71 -17.63 -6.26
CA ILE A 54 8.25 -16.28 -6.05
C ILE A 54 8.61 -15.61 -7.38
N ILE A 55 9.33 -16.32 -8.26
CA ILE A 55 9.69 -15.83 -9.59
C ILE A 55 8.44 -15.51 -10.41
N LEU A 56 7.43 -16.39 -10.39
CA LEU A 56 6.17 -16.18 -11.10
C LEU A 56 5.44 -14.93 -10.58
N VAL A 57 5.41 -14.72 -9.27
CA VAL A 57 4.79 -13.52 -8.66
C VAL A 57 5.54 -12.25 -9.09
N ILE A 58 6.87 -12.24 -9.03
CA ILE A 58 7.68 -11.10 -9.51
C ILE A 58 7.37 -10.82 -10.99
N PHE A 59 7.33 -11.85 -11.83
CA PHE A 59 7.04 -11.72 -13.25
C PHE A 59 5.64 -11.13 -13.49
N VAL A 60 4.61 -11.65 -12.82
CA VAL A 60 3.24 -11.15 -12.93
C VAL A 60 3.14 -9.69 -12.49
N LEU A 61 3.80 -9.32 -11.39
CA LEU A 61 3.82 -7.94 -10.90
C LEU A 61 4.45 -6.99 -11.94
N ILE A 62 5.66 -7.31 -12.43
CA ILE A 62 6.37 -6.49 -13.42
C ILE A 62 5.59 -6.41 -14.73
N PHE A 63 5.09 -7.54 -15.22
CA PHE A 63 4.31 -7.59 -16.45
C PHE A 63 3.02 -6.76 -16.33
N GLY A 64 2.32 -6.87 -15.19
CA GLY A 64 1.15 -6.06 -14.89
C GLY A 64 1.45 -4.55 -14.90
N CYS A 65 2.59 -4.14 -14.32
CA CYS A 65 3.07 -2.74 -14.39
C CYS A 65 3.24 -2.28 -15.84
N LEU A 66 3.94 -3.09 -16.65
CA LEU A 66 4.25 -2.75 -18.03
C LEU A 66 2.99 -2.62 -18.88
N VAL A 67 2.05 -3.56 -18.75
CA VAL A 67 0.75 -3.49 -19.44
C VAL A 67 -0.01 -2.23 -19.03
N GLY A 68 -0.06 -1.91 -17.74
CA GLY A 68 -0.68 -0.68 -17.26
C GLY A 68 -0.06 0.57 -17.89
N LEU A 69 1.27 0.67 -17.92
CA LEU A 69 1.98 1.79 -18.54
C LEU A 69 1.70 1.89 -20.05
N ILE A 70 1.72 0.76 -20.76
CA ILE A 70 1.42 0.70 -22.20
C ILE A 70 0.01 1.22 -22.49
N VAL A 71 -0.98 0.85 -21.67
CA VAL A 71 -2.36 1.34 -21.83
C VAL A 71 -2.42 2.86 -21.68
N PHE A 72 -1.76 3.46 -20.68
CA PHE A 72 -1.74 4.91 -20.53
C PHE A 72 -1.01 5.61 -21.69
N VAL A 73 0.15 5.09 -22.10
CA VAL A 73 0.88 5.61 -23.27
C VAL A 73 0.00 5.56 -24.51
N HIS A 74 -0.72 4.45 -24.73
CA HIS A 74 -1.65 4.32 -25.83
C HIS A 74 -2.79 5.34 -25.76
N MET A 75 -3.38 5.57 -24.59
CA MET A 75 -4.43 6.59 -24.41
C MET A 75 -3.92 8.00 -24.73
N PHE A 76 -2.70 8.35 -24.28
CA PHE A 76 -2.08 9.63 -24.62
C PHE A 76 -1.79 9.75 -26.11
N TYR A 77 -1.29 8.68 -26.74
CA TYR A 77 -1.04 8.63 -28.18
C TYR A 77 -2.31 8.84 -28.99
N VAL A 78 -3.39 8.12 -28.67
CA VAL A 78 -4.70 8.27 -29.34
C VAL A 78 -5.23 9.68 -29.18
N LEU A 79 -5.11 10.25 -27.97
CA LEU A 79 -5.56 11.62 -27.70
C LEU A 79 -4.75 12.66 -28.49
N HIS A 80 -3.45 12.43 -28.69
CA HIS A 80 -2.60 13.28 -29.51
C HIS A 80 -2.96 13.17 -31.00
N LYS A 81 -3.16 11.95 -31.52
CA LYS A 81 -3.57 11.74 -32.91
C LYS A 81 -4.91 12.41 -33.22
N ASP A 82 -5.84 12.38 -32.28
CA ASP A 82 -7.16 13.00 -32.40
C ASP A 82 -7.15 14.53 -32.21
N SER A 83 -6.01 15.15 -31.87
CA SER A 83 -5.99 16.55 -31.45
C SER A 83 -6.33 17.52 -32.58
N ALA A 84 -6.04 17.16 -33.84
CA ALA A 84 -6.33 17.99 -35.00
C ALA A 84 -7.84 18.16 -35.26
N ASN A 85 -8.64 17.16 -34.87
CA ASN A 85 -10.08 17.10 -35.16
C ASN A 85 -10.97 17.61 -34.02
N ARG A 86 -10.38 18.05 -32.90
CA ARG A 86 -11.13 18.41 -31.68
C ARG A 86 -10.77 19.81 -31.21
N SER A 87 -11.73 20.49 -30.58
CA SER A 87 -11.48 21.80 -29.97
C SER A 87 -10.34 21.72 -28.92
N PRO A 88 -9.42 22.69 -28.85
CA PRO A 88 -8.27 22.67 -27.94
C PRO A 88 -8.68 22.63 -26.47
N GLN A 89 -9.82 23.25 -26.11
CA GLN A 89 -10.34 23.26 -24.74
C GLN A 89 -10.76 21.86 -24.28
N ARG A 90 -11.44 21.09 -25.14
CA ARG A 90 -11.86 19.71 -24.83
C ARG A 90 -10.65 18.79 -24.62
N ILE A 91 -9.64 18.89 -25.48
CA ILE A 91 -8.40 18.09 -25.36
C ILE A 91 -7.69 18.37 -24.04
N ARG A 92 -7.51 19.64 -23.66
CA ARG A 92 -6.90 20.02 -22.37
C ARG A 92 -7.67 19.46 -21.18
N SER A 93 -9.00 19.43 -21.24
CA SER A 93 -9.83 18.85 -20.19
C SER A 93 -9.63 17.33 -20.06
N ILE A 94 -9.59 16.62 -21.20
CA ILE A 94 -9.35 15.17 -21.23
C ILE A 94 -7.94 14.85 -20.74
N GLN A 95 -6.91 15.57 -21.20
CA GLN A 95 -5.52 15.38 -20.74
C GLN A 95 -5.40 15.54 -19.23
N ARG A 96 -6.01 16.59 -18.66
CA ARG A 96 -6.01 16.79 -17.21
C ARG A 96 -6.68 15.64 -16.45
N SER A 97 -7.78 15.11 -16.99
CA SER A 97 -8.49 13.98 -16.41
C SER A 97 -7.67 12.68 -16.50
N LEU A 98 -7.01 12.46 -17.64
CA LEU A 98 -6.15 11.29 -17.86
C LEU A 98 -4.90 11.31 -16.97
N ILE A 99 -4.27 12.47 -16.80
CA ILE A 99 -3.16 12.65 -15.86
C ILE A 99 -3.62 12.41 -14.42
N ALA A 100 -4.78 12.94 -14.03
CA ALA A 100 -5.32 12.68 -12.71
C ALA A 100 -5.59 11.19 -12.47
N LEU A 101 -6.20 10.50 -13.45
CA LEU A 101 -6.42 9.06 -13.41
C LEU A 101 -5.11 8.28 -13.32
N PHE A 102 -4.10 8.67 -14.10
CA PHE A 102 -2.77 8.06 -14.04
C PHE A 102 -2.17 8.19 -12.64
N LEU A 103 -2.19 9.39 -12.05
CA LEU A 103 -1.68 9.60 -10.70
C LEU A 103 -2.47 8.83 -9.63
N GLN A 104 -3.80 8.73 -9.78
CA GLN A 104 -4.66 7.94 -8.89
C GLN A 104 -4.28 6.46 -8.87
N LEU A 105 -3.89 5.91 -10.01
CA LEU A 105 -3.50 4.51 -10.09
C LEU A 105 -2.02 4.31 -9.77
N ALA A 106 -1.14 5.16 -10.29
CA ALA A 106 0.30 5.01 -10.18
C ALA A 106 0.78 5.10 -8.73
N VAL A 107 0.29 6.07 -7.94
CA VAL A 107 0.80 6.26 -6.56
C VAL A 107 0.50 5.07 -5.65
N PRO A 108 -0.75 4.60 -5.50
CA PRO A 108 -1.05 3.44 -4.65
C PRO A 108 -0.40 2.16 -5.17
N PHE A 109 -0.34 2.02 -6.50
CA PHE A 109 0.30 0.88 -7.13
C PHE A 109 1.81 0.84 -6.87
N THR A 110 2.52 1.97 -6.97
CA THR A 110 3.95 2.04 -6.62
C THR A 110 4.18 1.76 -5.13
N LEU A 111 3.33 2.30 -4.24
CA LEU A 111 3.40 2.03 -2.80
C LEU A 111 3.16 0.56 -2.43
N PHE A 112 2.53 -0.22 -3.31
CA PHE A 112 2.30 -1.64 -3.11
C PHE A 112 3.34 -2.51 -3.84
N VAL A 113 3.50 -2.30 -5.14
CA VAL A 113 4.31 -3.17 -6.00
C VAL A 113 5.80 -3.04 -5.71
N VAL A 114 6.32 -1.82 -5.45
CA VAL A 114 7.75 -1.65 -5.19
C VAL A 114 8.17 -2.39 -3.90
N PRO A 115 7.49 -2.20 -2.75
CA PRO A 115 7.78 -3.00 -1.56
C PRO A 115 7.62 -4.50 -1.78
N ALA A 116 6.56 -4.94 -2.48
CA ALA A 116 6.34 -6.35 -2.76
C ALA A 116 7.48 -6.95 -3.58
N VAL A 117 7.90 -6.31 -4.67
CA VAL A 117 9.00 -6.77 -5.51
C VAL A 117 10.32 -6.79 -4.73
N ILE A 118 10.62 -5.78 -3.90
CA ILE A 118 11.82 -5.76 -3.05
C ILE A 118 11.82 -6.95 -2.08
N ILE A 119 10.69 -7.22 -1.41
CA ILE A 119 10.56 -8.37 -0.50
C ILE A 119 10.77 -9.67 -1.26
N PHE A 120 10.12 -9.87 -2.41
CA PHE A 120 10.27 -11.11 -3.18
C PHE A 120 11.69 -11.30 -3.73
N ILE A 121 12.38 -10.23 -4.13
CA ILE A 121 13.81 -10.28 -4.51
C ILE A 121 14.67 -10.67 -3.30
N GLY A 122 14.42 -10.09 -2.12
CA GLY A 122 15.11 -10.46 -0.87
C GLY A 122 14.87 -11.93 -0.47
N LEU A 123 13.69 -12.48 -0.76
CA LEU A 123 13.38 -13.90 -0.56
C LEU A 123 14.07 -14.81 -1.60
N LEU A 124 14.29 -14.32 -2.81
CA LEU A 124 14.93 -15.08 -3.89
C LEU A 124 16.42 -15.28 -3.65
N PHE A 125 17.13 -14.26 -3.18
CA PHE A 125 18.58 -14.30 -2.95
C PHE A 125 18.88 -14.41 -1.45
N GLN A 126 19.56 -15.48 -1.04
CA GLN A 126 20.05 -15.62 0.33
C GLN A 126 21.01 -14.46 0.67
N ASP A 127 20.87 -13.92 1.87
CA ASP A 127 21.73 -12.88 2.45
C ASP A 127 21.82 -11.55 1.67
N LEU A 128 20.92 -11.33 0.70
CA LEU A 128 20.89 -10.08 -0.06
C LEU A 128 20.38 -8.91 0.81
N MET A 129 19.40 -9.18 1.67
CA MET A 129 18.74 -8.20 2.53
C MET A 129 18.61 -8.76 3.94
N SER A 130 18.88 -7.93 4.96
CA SER A 130 18.67 -8.34 6.35
C SER A 130 17.18 -8.48 6.67
N PHE A 131 16.88 -9.24 7.71
CA PHE A 131 15.50 -9.43 8.18
C PHE A 131 14.84 -8.09 8.57
N GLU A 132 15.57 -7.21 9.27
CA GLU A 132 15.08 -5.91 9.73
C GLU A 132 14.73 -4.99 8.55
N PHE A 133 15.55 -5.03 7.49
CA PHE A 133 15.25 -4.28 6.28
C PHE A 133 13.97 -4.78 5.62
N MET A 134 13.81 -6.10 5.44
CA MET A 134 12.58 -6.67 4.88
C MET A 134 11.34 -6.37 5.73
N LEU A 135 11.47 -6.42 7.06
CA LEU A 135 10.40 -6.04 7.98
C LEU A 135 10.03 -4.56 7.83
N GLY A 136 11.02 -3.67 7.72
CA GLY A 136 10.80 -2.26 7.45
C GLY A 136 10.03 -2.02 6.15
N ILE A 137 10.41 -2.70 5.06
CA ILE A 137 9.69 -2.63 3.78
C ILE A 137 8.27 -3.21 3.89
N PHE A 138 8.08 -4.30 4.64
CA PHE A 138 6.75 -4.87 4.88
C PHE A 138 5.82 -3.89 5.60
N LEU A 139 6.34 -3.11 6.56
CA LEU A 139 5.57 -2.07 7.25
C LEU A 139 5.18 -0.89 6.35
N ILE A 140 5.77 -0.76 5.16
CA ILE A 140 5.34 0.22 4.14
C ILE A 140 4.05 -0.25 3.44
N LEU A 141 3.83 -1.56 3.29
CA LEU A 141 2.67 -2.08 2.54
C LEU A 141 1.32 -1.54 3.06
N PRO A 142 1.01 -1.49 4.37
CA PRO A 142 -0.25 -0.91 4.86
C PRO A 142 -0.49 0.56 4.44
N TRP A 143 0.57 1.32 4.15
CA TRP A 143 0.46 2.71 3.72
C TRP A 143 -0.13 2.88 2.32
N HIS A 144 -0.23 1.81 1.51
CA HIS A 144 -0.91 1.89 0.20
C HIS A 144 -2.36 2.38 0.34
N SER A 145 -3.07 1.93 1.38
CA SER A 145 -4.47 2.33 1.64
C SER A 145 -4.57 3.80 2.03
N VAL A 146 -3.66 4.27 2.90
CA VAL A 146 -3.55 5.68 3.28
C VAL A 146 -3.22 6.54 2.06
N GLY A 147 -2.25 6.13 1.25
CA GLY A 147 -1.85 6.81 0.01
C GLY A 147 -3.00 6.92 -0.99
N HIS A 148 -3.75 5.83 -1.20
CA HIS A 148 -4.93 5.81 -2.05
C HIS A 148 -5.99 6.81 -1.58
N ASN A 149 -6.31 6.81 -0.27
CA ASN A 149 -7.27 7.72 0.30
C ASN A 149 -6.82 9.19 0.18
N LEU A 150 -5.56 9.50 0.51
CA LEU A 150 -5.01 10.85 0.36
C LEU A 150 -5.04 11.33 -1.10
N MET A 151 -4.77 10.44 -2.06
CA MET A 151 -4.79 10.76 -3.47
C MET A 151 -6.22 11.04 -3.97
N LEU A 152 -7.20 10.22 -3.56
CA LEU A 152 -8.62 10.46 -3.84
C LEU A 152 -9.08 11.82 -3.29
N LEU A 153 -8.67 12.16 -2.07
CA LEU A 153 -8.98 13.44 -1.44
C LEU A 153 -8.38 14.64 -2.20
N SER A 154 -7.15 14.48 -2.69
CA SER A 154 -6.41 15.55 -3.37
C SER A 154 -6.97 15.85 -4.76
N ILE A 155 -7.38 14.82 -5.51
CA ILE A 155 -7.86 14.97 -6.90
C ILE A 155 -9.33 15.33 -6.98
N THR A 156 -10.19 14.75 -6.13
CA THR A 156 -11.63 14.96 -6.21
C THR A 156 -11.99 16.33 -5.62
N ARG A 157 -12.11 17.34 -6.49
CA ARG A 157 -12.47 18.73 -6.11
C ARG A 157 -13.72 18.80 -5.22
N VAL A 158 -14.73 17.96 -5.50
CA VAL A 158 -15.96 17.89 -4.69
C VAL A 158 -15.63 17.51 -3.25
N TYR A 159 -14.76 16.52 -3.06
CA TYR A 159 -14.35 16.04 -1.75
C TYR A 159 -13.55 17.11 -1.00
N ARG A 160 -12.58 17.74 -1.68
CA ARG A 160 -11.82 18.87 -1.12
C ARG A 160 -12.73 20.02 -0.69
N ASN A 161 -13.70 20.39 -1.52
CA ASN A 161 -14.65 21.47 -1.19
C ASN A 161 -15.51 21.08 0.02
N ARG A 162 -15.96 19.83 0.12
CA ARG A 162 -16.70 19.32 1.29
C ARG A 162 -15.85 19.36 2.56
N ILE A 163 -14.59 18.91 2.50
CA ILE A 163 -13.66 18.97 3.64
C ILE A 163 -13.43 20.42 4.08
N VAL A 164 -13.15 21.33 3.14
CA VAL A 164 -12.95 22.75 3.45
C VAL A 164 -14.20 23.36 4.06
N MET A 165 -15.40 23.06 3.54
CA MET A 165 -16.66 23.52 4.13
C MET A 165 -16.87 22.96 5.54
N PHE A 166 -16.55 21.70 5.76
CA PHE A 166 -16.66 21.04 7.06
C PHE A 166 -15.68 21.62 8.09
N ILE A 167 -14.41 21.81 7.71
CA ILE A 167 -13.38 22.48 8.52
C ILE A 167 -13.84 23.90 8.85
N LYS A 168 -14.27 24.68 7.86
CA LYS A 168 -14.82 26.02 8.10
C LYS A 168 -15.98 25.99 9.10
N LYS A 169 -16.90 25.01 9.01
CA LYS A 169 -18.03 24.87 9.94
C LYS A 169 -17.59 24.54 11.37
N ILE A 170 -16.57 23.69 11.55
CA ILE A 170 -16.03 23.33 12.88
C ILE A 170 -15.28 24.48 13.53
N PHE A 171 -14.46 25.20 12.76
CA PHE A 171 -13.59 26.26 13.31
C PHE A 171 -14.27 27.63 13.40
N LYS A 172 -15.34 27.88 12.62
CA LYS A 172 -16.11 29.13 12.68
C LYS A 172 -16.64 29.48 14.09
N PRO A 173 -17.27 28.58 14.87
CA PRO A 173 -17.76 28.94 16.20
C PRO A 173 -16.64 29.28 17.20
N ARG A 174 -15.44 28.70 17.07
CA ARG A 174 -14.31 29.02 17.96
C ARG A 174 -13.70 30.40 17.71
N LEU A 175 -13.72 30.87 16.46
CA LEU A 175 -13.23 32.22 16.12
C LEU A 175 -14.18 33.33 16.61
N VAL A 176 -15.49 33.06 16.69
CA VAL A 176 -16.46 34.02 17.23
C VAL A 176 -16.25 34.19 18.75
N CYS A 177 -16.09 33.10 19.51
CA CYS A 177 -15.83 33.20 20.95
C CYS A 177 -14.49 33.87 21.32
N LEU A 178 -13.44 33.72 20.49
CA LEU A 178 -12.15 34.38 20.73
C LEU A 178 -12.21 35.89 20.50
N ASN A 179 -12.99 36.35 19.50
CA ASN A 179 -13.19 37.78 19.27
C ASN A 179 -14.05 38.43 20.36
N ASP A 180 -15.08 37.74 20.88
CA ASP A 180 -15.89 38.25 21.99
C ASP A 180 -15.09 38.34 23.30
N MET A 181 -14.19 37.38 23.57
CA MET A 181 -13.29 37.46 24.73
C MET A 181 -12.21 38.53 24.59
N ALA A 182 -11.67 38.76 23.39
CA ALA A 182 -10.73 39.84 23.15
C ALA A 182 -11.36 41.22 23.36
N PHE A 183 -12.62 41.42 22.97
CA PHE A 183 -13.34 42.68 23.18
C PHE A 183 -13.51 43.04 24.66
N HIS A 184 -13.62 42.06 25.55
CA HIS A 184 -13.73 42.29 26.99
C HIS A 184 -12.41 42.64 27.68
N ILE A 185 -11.25 42.30 27.09
CA ILE A 185 -9.93 42.60 27.67
C ILE A 185 -9.47 44.03 27.32
N TYR A 186 -9.93 44.61 26.20
CA TYR A 186 -9.61 45.99 25.82
C TYR A 186 -10.46 47.07 26.49
N PHE A 187 -11.44 46.68 27.32
CA PHE A 187 -12.36 47.59 28.03
C PHE A 187 -12.17 47.60 29.56
N LEU A 188 -11.07 47.04 30.05
CA LEU A 188 -10.60 47.10 31.45
C LEU A 188 -9.25 47.81 31.48
#